data_AF-A0A9D4CW55-F1
#
_entry.id   AF-A0A9D4CW55-F1
#
_cell.length_a   1.000
_cell.length_b   1.000
_cell.length_c   1.000
_cell.angle_alpha   90.00
_cell.angle_beta   90.00
_cell.angle_gamma   90.00
#
_symmetry.space_group_name_H-M   'P 1'
#
loop_
_entity.id
_entity.type
_entity.pdbx_description
1 polymer ?
#
loop_
_entity_poly.entity_id
_entity_poly.type
_entity_poly.pdbx_seq_one_letter_code
_entity_poly.pdbx_strand_id
1 'polypeptide(L)'
;MKIDFHIPCGVCGYGPKRLCCDGTKVGVGFRNSNYEEITETNHALGINNTLHRRMDRCFFENLNGIDKQEMINLRTSLDYIARKELNEIKENKIIPERDLLDRIELLKQALPSEVLGSFERFYQMSDNERVAYSNVLKMLATTASITSLVPPAYCYKIQLLLNSPNIENDRFNSIVNETRSFAPELSDLICESLISNNEILPDDIRLFLQYLINESMSLQVTEPEPPVPQLGTYNPEKFGRAYYFNESGLKLRSVRKFSIDNDSCVKRNIDHDDTTLEFEKCQKLYSKVETSARGTSTLFLWFCADHGHCYGFHMTGAEGRKDPALSLYSYLETPPQDVFYDFACNLQEYCLNRESGYYKNEHFFHDIFHGYSHKCSRAFTASRLQGFESVNSEICEQFNSIKRSARQMSQSHYCFYLQFFLNN
;
A
#
# COMPACT_ATOMS: atom_id res chain seq x y z
N MET A 1 32.23 -20.85 5.94
CA MET A 1 31.74 -20.08 4.78
C MET A 1 30.75 -19.05 5.34
N LYS A 2 30.93 -17.74 5.14
CA LYS A 2 30.05 -16.70 5.69
C LYS A 2 28.93 -16.41 4.69
N ILE A 3 27.68 -16.26 5.15
CA ILE A 3 26.66 -15.59 4.34
C ILE A 3 27.12 -14.14 4.27
N ASP A 4 27.49 -13.70 3.08
CA ASP A 4 27.92 -12.32 2.86
C ASP A 4 26.86 -11.57 2.08
N PHE A 5 25.79 -11.20 2.79
CA PHE A 5 24.76 -10.32 2.26
C PHE A 5 25.29 -8.91 1.94
N HIS A 6 26.56 -8.58 2.21
CA HIS A 6 27.14 -7.29 1.79
C HIS A 6 27.33 -7.23 0.26
N ILE A 7 27.24 -8.37 -0.45
CA ILE A 7 27.26 -8.40 -1.91
C ILE A 7 25.91 -7.84 -2.41
N PRO A 8 25.91 -6.68 -3.09
CA PRO A 8 24.68 -6.11 -3.60
C PRO A 8 24.16 -6.94 -4.79
N CYS A 9 22.90 -6.69 -5.16
CA CYS A 9 22.37 -7.21 -6.42
C CYS A 9 23.23 -6.69 -7.59
N GLY A 10 23.68 -7.58 -8.47
CA GLY A 10 24.53 -7.21 -9.61
C GLY A 10 23.89 -6.22 -10.60
N VAL A 11 22.56 -6.04 -10.54
CA VAL A 11 21.81 -5.09 -11.38
C VAL A 11 21.27 -3.92 -10.55
N CYS A 12 20.65 -4.19 -9.41
CA CYS A 12 20.02 -3.15 -8.57
C CYS A 12 20.96 -2.45 -7.59
N GLY A 13 22.18 -2.96 -7.38
CA GLY A 13 23.05 -2.44 -6.33
C GLY A 13 22.43 -2.64 -4.95
N TYR A 14 22.49 -1.60 -4.11
CA TYR A 14 21.90 -1.56 -2.77
C TYR A 14 20.50 -0.95 -2.71
N GLY A 15 20.01 -0.38 -3.82
CA GLY A 15 18.75 0.36 -3.92
C GLY A 15 17.78 -0.30 -4.89
N PRO A 16 17.18 -1.45 -4.53
CA PRO A 16 16.19 -2.10 -5.39
C PRO A 16 14.97 -1.19 -5.59
N LYS A 17 14.52 -1.06 -6.84
CA LYS A 17 13.28 -0.36 -7.15
C LYS A 17 12.05 -1.12 -6.69
N ARG A 18 12.11 -2.46 -6.72
CA ARG A 18 10.99 -3.34 -6.37
C ARG A 18 11.40 -4.36 -5.34
N LEU A 19 10.65 -4.41 -4.26
CA LEU A 19 10.91 -5.28 -3.13
C LEU A 19 9.71 -6.16 -2.83
N CYS A 20 9.96 -7.44 -2.57
CA CYS A 20 8.97 -8.37 -2.06
C CYS A 20 9.39 -8.83 -0.66
N CYS A 21 8.42 -8.97 0.23
CA CYS A 21 8.64 -9.51 1.56
C CYS A 21 7.51 -10.42 2.03
N ASP A 22 7.84 -11.31 2.95
CA ASP A 22 6.88 -12.15 3.67
C ASP A 22 7.49 -12.68 4.97
N GLY A 23 6.65 -13.02 5.93
CA GLY A 23 7.02 -13.65 7.19
C GLY A 23 6.88 -15.16 7.16
N THR A 24 8.00 -15.90 7.16
CA THR A 24 7.96 -17.35 7.35
C THR A 24 8.00 -17.73 8.83
N LYS A 25 7.00 -18.46 9.31
CA LYS A 25 7.11 -19.13 10.62
C LYS A 25 8.22 -20.18 10.62
N VAL A 26 9.14 -20.03 11.58
CA VAL A 26 10.24 -20.96 11.85
C VAL A 26 10.02 -21.64 13.20
N GLY A 27 10.12 -22.97 13.21
CA GLY A 27 9.93 -23.84 14.38
C GLY A 27 11.08 -23.82 15.38
N VAL A 28 11.83 -22.72 15.45
CA VAL A 28 12.94 -22.60 16.36
C VAL A 28 12.38 -22.14 17.71
N GLY A 29 12.55 -22.95 18.75
CA GLY A 29 12.10 -22.66 20.11
C GLY A 29 12.88 -21.49 20.74
N PHE A 30 12.65 -20.27 20.24
CA PHE A 30 13.31 -19.03 20.66
C PHE A 30 12.80 -18.48 21.99
N ARG A 31 12.44 -19.34 22.96
CA ARG A 31 11.97 -18.89 24.28
C ARG A 31 13.02 -18.12 25.09
N ASN A 32 14.29 -18.14 24.68
CA ASN A 32 15.41 -17.55 25.43
C ASN A 32 16.29 -16.58 24.60
N SER A 33 15.90 -16.21 23.37
CA SER A 33 16.68 -15.22 22.62
C SER A 33 16.26 -13.80 23.01
N ASN A 34 17.17 -13.08 23.67
CA ASN A 34 17.04 -11.66 24.00
C ASN A 34 17.27 -10.79 22.74
N TYR A 35 16.43 -10.91 21.71
CA TYR A 35 16.51 -10.00 20.56
C TYR A 35 15.61 -8.78 20.80
N GLU A 36 16.15 -7.59 20.50
CA GLU A 36 15.44 -6.33 20.59
C GLU A 36 14.52 -6.18 19.37
N GLU A 37 13.22 -5.89 19.57
CA GLU A 37 12.31 -5.57 18.47
C GLU A 37 12.79 -4.32 17.72
N ILE A 38 12.42 -4.18 16.44
CA ILE A 38 12.71 -2.96 15.65
C ILE A 38 12.06 -1.71 16.28
N THR A 39 11.09 -1.91 17.17
CA THR A 39 10.31 -0.88 17.87
C THR A 39 11.10 -0.12 18.94
N GLU A 40 12.29 -0.57 19.34
CA GLU A 40 13.09 0.14 20.35
C GLU A 40 13.64 1.47 19.81
N THR A 41 13.01 2.56 20.25
CA THR A 41 13.49 3.91 20.03
C THR A 41 14.72 4.18 20.89
N ASN A 42 15.85 4.43 20.26
CA ASN A 42 17.03 4.94 20.97
C ASN A 42 16.71 6.34 21.52
N HIS A 43 16.50 6.43 22.84
CA HIS A 43 16.44 7.63 23.70
C HIS A 43 15.75 8.93 23.20
N ALA A 44 14.81 9.41 24.03
CA ALA A 44 14.42 10.83 24.23
C ALA A 44 13.91 11.67 23.04
N LEU A 45 13.52 11.07 21.91
CA LEU A 45 12.74 11.81 20.91
C LEU A 45 11.30 11.98 21.42
N GLY A 46 10.82 13.21 21.44
CA GLY A 46 9.44 13.54 21.82
C GLY A 46 8.42 12.76 20.99
N ILE A 47 7.20 12.62 21.52
CA ILE A 47 6.10 12.01 20.79
C ILE A 47 5.69 12.97 19.66
N ASN A 48 5.78 12.52 18.41
CA ASN A 48 5.30 13.28 17.25
C ASN A 48 3.78 13.19 17.16
N ASN A 49 3.13 14.25 16.69
CA ASN A 49 1.70 14.19 16.42
C ASN A 49 1.46 13.38 15.14
N THR A 50 0.49 12.48 15.18
CA THR A 50 -0.07 11.88 13.97
C THR A 50 -0.86 12.95 13.21
N LEU A 51 -0.39 13.29 12.01
CA LEU A 51 -0.94 14.40 11.22
C LEU A 51 -2.23 14.02 10.49
N HIS A 52 -2.30 12.80 9.96
CA HIS A 52 -3.46 12.30 9.23
C HIS A 52 -3.84 10.91 9.76
N ARG A 53 -5.15 10.68 9.85
CA ARG A 53 -5.78 9.38 10.11
C ARG A 53 -6.14 8.70 8.80
N ARG A 54 -6.60 7.44 8.88
CA ARG A 54 -7.08 6.71 7.70
C ARG A 54 -8.24 7.45 7.02
N MET A 55 -9.16 7.97 7.82
CA MET A 55 -10.37 8.65 7.35
C MET A 55 -10.06 9.98 6.67
N ASP A 56 -9.01 10.67 7.10
CA ASP A 56 -8.55 11.94 6.51
C ASP A 56 -7.95 11.75 5.10
N ARG A 57 -7.83 10.49 4.64
CA ARG A 57 -7.28 10.14 3.33
C ARG A 57 -8.30 9.49 2.41
N CYS A 58 -9.56 9.47 2.84
CA CYS A 58 -10.66 8.91 2.07
C CYS A 58 -11.35 10.00 1.26
N PHE A 59 -12.10 9.56 0.26
CA PHE A 59 -12.72 10.45 -0.71
C PHE A 59 -13.81 11.37 -0.15
N PHE A 60 -14.50 10.95 0.91
CA PHE A 60 -15.59 11.70 1.51
C PHE A 60 -15.06 12.76 2.48
N GLU A 61 -15.73 13.92 2.52
CA GLU A 61 -15.47 14.91 3.56
C GLU A 61 -15.81 14.32 4.93
N ASN A 62 -14.90 14.49 5.87
CA ASN A 62 -15.16 14.15 7.26
C ASN A 62 -16.13 15.19 7.84
N LEU A 63 -17.44 15.01 7.59
CA LEU A 63 -18.46 15.83 8.26
C LEU A 63 -18.24 15.59 9.76
N ASN A 64 -17.98 16.64 10.53
CA ASN A 64 -17.66 16.52 11.95
C ASN A 64 -18.66 15.59 12.68
N GLY A 65 -18.24 14.35 12.98
CA GLY A 65 -19.07 13.39 13.70
C GLY A 65 -19.82 12.35 12.86
N ILE A 66 -19.49 12.09 11.59
CA ILE A 66 -19.99 10.89 10.90
C ILE A 66 -19.58 9.67 11.71
N ASP A 67 -20.56 8.88 12.13
CA ASP A 67 -20.26 7.64 12.85
C ASP A 67 -19.67 6.57 11.90
N LYS A 68 -19.03 5.56 12.48
CA LYS A 68 -18.38 4.48 11.72
C LYS A 68 -19.34 3.78 10.74
N GLN A 69 -20.60 3.62 11.11
CA GLN A 69 -21.60 2.92 10.31
C GLN A 69 -22.06 3.76 9.13
N GLU A 70 -22.16 5.07 9.30
CA GLU A 70 -22.52 6.00 8.24
C GLU A 70 -21.42 6.08 7.17
N MET A 71 -20.15 6.16 7.55
CA MET A 71 -19.03 6.05 6.60
C MET A 71 -19.04 4.74 5.80
N ILE A 72 -19.38 3.64 6.48
CA ILE A 72 -19.56 2.33 5.86
C ILE A 72 -20.68 2.37 4.81
N ASN A 73 -21.81 2.99 5.16
CA ASN A 73 -22.96 3.12 4.26
C ASN A 73 -22.63 3.98 3.03
N LEU A 74 -21.92 5.10 3.21
CA LEU A 74 -21.47 5.97 2.11
C LEU A 74 -20.58 5.19 1.13
N ARG A 75 -19.50 4.56 1.60
CA ARG A 75 -18.62 3.73 0.77
C ARG A 75 -19.35 2.62 0.04
N THR A 76 -20.19 1.87 0.76
CA THR A 76 -20.98 0.78 0.17
C THR A 76 -21.92 1.28 -0.91
N SER A 77 -22.49 2.47 -0.73
CA SER A 77 -23.40 3.07 -1.70
C SER A 77 -22.64 3.54 -2.94
N LEU A 78 -21.44 4.12 -2.77
CA LEU A 78 -20.59 4.51 -3.90
C LEU A 78 -20.08 3.29 -4.69
N ASP A 79 -19.61 2.24 -4.02
CA ASP A 79 -19.21 0.97 -4.64
C ASP A 79 -20.39 0.30 -5.35
N TYR A 80 -21.59 0.33 -4.75
CA TYR A 80 -22.80 -0.19 -5.38
C TYR A 80 -23.14 0.56 -6.68
N ILE A 81 -23.14 1.89 -6.68
CA ILE A 81 -23.42 2.71 -7.88
C ILE A 81 -22.42 2.36 -8.98
N ALA A 82 -21.13 2.34 -8.66
CA ALA A 82 -20.08 1.99 -9.62
C ALA A 82 -20.26 0.56 -10.17
N ARG A 83 -20.50 -0.42 -9.32
CA ARG A 83 -20.70 -1.82 -9.75
C ARG A 83 -21.99 -2.03 -10.53
N LYS A 84 -23.04 -1.26 -10.26
CA LYS A 84 -24.30 -1.30 -11.01
C LYS A 84 -24.03 -0.97 -12.47
N GLU A 85 -23.30 0.11 -12.71
CA GLU A 85 -22.95 0.55 -14.05
C GLU A 85 -22.02 -0.45 -14.75
N LEU A 86 -21.06 -1.01 -14.02
CA LEU A 86 -20.13 -2.01 -14.55
C LEU A 86 -20.76 -3.40 -14.73
N ASN A 87 -22.05 -3.59 -14.45
CA ASN A 87 -22.72 -4.89 -14.46
C ASN A 87 -22.04 -5.95 -13.55
N GLU A 88 -21.49 -5.52 -12.43
CA GLU A 88 -20.77 -6.38 -11.47
C GLU A 88 -21.58 -6.72 -10.20
N ILE A 89 -22.84 -6.30 -10.13
CA ILE A 89 -23.70 -6.58 -8.97
C ILE A 89 -24.12 -8.06 -8.98
N LYS A 90 -23.95 -8.70 -7.82
CA LYS A 90 -24.51 -10.04 -7.57
C LYS A 90 -26.00 -9.91 -7.25
N GLU A 91 -26.82 -10.83 -7.74
CA GLU A 91 -28.29 -10.82 -7.55
C GLU A 91 -28.71 -10.66 -6.08
N ASN A 92 -27.96 -11.23 -5.15
CA ASN A 92 -28.23 -11.15 -3.71
C ASN A 92 -27.79 -9.84 -3.03
N LYS A 93 -27.29 -8.86 -3.79
CA LYS A 93 -26.81 -7.56 -3.30
C LYS A 93 -27.60 -6.38 -3.88
N ILE A 94 -28.74 -6.61 -4.51
CA ILE A 94 -29.56 -5.55 -5.09
C ILE A 94 -30.15 -4.69 -3.97
N ILE A 95 -29.85 -3.39 -3.98
CA ILE A 95 -30.45 -2.40 -3.10
C ILE A 95 -31.78 -1.96 -3.73
N PRO A 96 -32.90 -1.94 -2.97
CA PRO A 96 -34.16 -1.42 -3.44
C PRO A 96 -34.04 0.03 -3.94
N GLU A 97 -34.78 0.39 -4.99
CA GLU A 97 -34.65 1.70 -5.63
C GLU A 97 -34.90 2.88 -4.67
N ARG A 98 -35.88 2.76 -3.78
CA ARG A 98 -36.16 3.78 -2.75
C ARG A 98 -34.95 4.00 -1.84
N ASP A 99 -34.36 2.91 -1.34
CA ASP A 99 -33.20 2.97 -0.45
C ASP A 99 -31.96 3.52 -1.18
N LEU A 100 -31.86 3.26 -2.49
CA LEU A 100 -30.79 3.81 -3.32
C LEU A 100 -30.88 5.33 -3.46
N LEU A 101 -32.08 5.89 -3.64
CA LEU A 101 -32.28 7.34 -3.72
C LEU A 101 -31.89 8.03 -2.41
N ASP A 102 -32.34 7.50 -1.26
CA ASP A 102 -31.97 8.04 0.05
C ASP A 102 -30.44 8.00 0.27
N ARG A 103 -29.79 6.92 -0.18
CA ARG A 103 -28.31 6.78 -0.13
C ARG A 103 -27.59 7.75 -1.06
N ILE A 104 -28.13 8.04 -2.24
CA ILE A 104 -27.55 9.02 -3.18
C ILE A 104 -27.59 10.42 -2.56
N GLU A 105 -28.68 10.79 -1.90
CA GLU A 105 -28.77 12.10 -1.24
C GLU A 105 -27.79 12.23 -0.08
N LEU A 106 -27.60 11.16 0.72
CA LEU A 106 -26.55 11.13 1.74
C LEU A 106 -25.14 11.22 1.13
N LEU A 107 -24.91 10.53 0.01
CA LEU A 107 -23.63 10.63 -0.71
C LEU A 107 -23.34 12.06 -1.13
N LYS A 108 -24.30 12.75 -1.76
CA LYS A 108 -24.11 14.14 -2.20
C LYS A 108 -23.76 15.08 -1.04
N GLN A 109 -24.31 14.85 0.16
CA GLN A 109 -24.01 15.64 1.35
C GLN A 109 -22.60 15.40 1.90
N ALA A 110 -22.04 14.22 1.66
CA ALA A 110 -20.69 13.84 2.12
C ALA A 110 -19.60 14.03 1.05
N LEU A 111 -19.98 14.34 -0.18
CA LEU A 111 -19.05 14.62 -1.26
C LEU A 111 -18.56 16.08 -1.17
N PRO A 112 -17.28 16.33 -1.46
CA PRO A 112 -16.76 17.68 -1.58
C PRO A 112 -17.49 18.47 -2.67
N SER A 113 -17.62 19.77 -2.46
CA SER A 113 -18.38 20.66 -3.35
C SER A 113 -17.87 20.64 -4.80
N GLU A 114 -16.54 20.49 -4.96
CA GLU A 114 -15.81 20.41 -6.23
C GLU A 114 -16.13 19.13 -7.01
N VAL A 115 -16.67 18.11 -6.34
CA VAL A 115 -16.95 16.79 -6.91
C VAL A 115 -18.44 16.60 -7.20
N LEU A 116 -19.32 17.39 -6.59
CA LEU A 116 -20.76 17.24 -6.73
C LEU A 116 -21.19 17.39 -8.21
N GLY A 117 -20.65 18.37 -8.93
CA GLY A 117 -21.01 18.60 -10.33
C GLY A 117 -20.72 17.39 -11.23
N SER A 118 -19.56 16.75 -11.07
CA SER A 118 -19.22 15.58 -11.87
C SER A 118 -20.09 14.38 -11.48
N PHE A 119 -20.34 14.21 -10.18
CA PHE A 119 -21.20 13.14 -9.68
C PHE A 119 -22.65 13.28 -10.17
N GLU A 120 -23.19 14.49 -10.26
CA GLU A 120 -24.52 14.74 -10.83
C GLU A 120 -24.55 14.51 -12.35
N ARG A 121 -23.48 14.90 -13.05
CA ARG A 121 -23.32 14.66 -14.48
C ARG A 121 -23.19 13.18 -14.84
N PHE A 122 -22.79 12.31 -13.90
CA PHE A 122 -22.63 10.87 -14.10
C PHE A 122 -23.80 10.23 -14.89
N TYR A 123 -25.04 10.59 -14.57
CA TYR A 123 -26.24 10.03 -15.22
C TYR A 123 -26.52 10.58 -16.63
N GLN A 124 -25.77 11.59 -17.06
CA GLN A 124 -25.89 12.24 -18.37
C GLN A 124 -24.72 11.89 -19.30
N MET A 125 -23.71 11.18 -18.79
CA MET A 125 -22.54 10.77 -19.55
C MET A 125 -22.86 9.71 -20.62
N SER A 126 -22.05 9.71 -21.68
CA SER A 126 -22.03 8.61 -22.64
C SER A 126 -21.70 7.29 -21.94
N ASP A 127 -22.08 6.15 -22.52
CA ASP A 127 -21.86 4.85 -21.87
C ASP A 127 -20.38 4.60 -21.56
N ASN A 128 -19.46 4.95 -22.48
CA ASN A 128 -18.02 4.78 -22.25
C ASN A 128 -17.48 5.71 -21.15
N GLU A 129 -17.88 6.99 -21.16
CA GLU A 129 -17.47 7.95 -20.14
C GLU A 129 -18.00 7.53 -18.76
N ARG A 130 -19.24 7.01 -18.70
CA ARG A 130 -19.86 6.52 -17.46
C ARG A 130 -19.16 5.27 -16.92
N VAL A 131 -18.73 4.36 -17.79
CA VAL A 131 -17.92 3.18 -17.42
C VAL A 131 -16.56 3.62 -16.88
N ALA A 132 -15.88 4.56 -17.55
CA ALA A 132 -14.59 5.07 -17.10
C ALA A 132 -14.70 5.74 -15.72
N TYR A 133 -15.72 6.59 -15.52
CA TYR A 133 -15.97 7.22 -14.23
C TYR A 133 -16.33 6.17 -13.16
N SER A 134 -17.13 5.16 -13.49
CA SER A 134 -17.48 4.08 -12.55
C SER A 134 -16.24 3.34 -12.04
N ASN A 135 -15.23 3.12 -12.89
CA ASN A 135 -13.97 2.54 -12.43
C ASN A 135 -13.23 3.43 -11.42
N VAL A 136 -13.26 4.75 -11.61
CA VAL A 136 -12.71 5.72 -10.65
C VAL A 136 -13.49 5.72 -9.34
N LEU A 137 -14.83 5.78 -9.40
CA LEU A 137 -15.69 5.75 -8.20
C LEU A 137 -15.50 4.47 -7.41
N LYS A 138 -15.35 3.32 -8.09
CA LYS A 138 -15.06 2.04 -7.46
C LYS A 138 -13.72 2.04 -6.71
N MET A 139 -12.71 2.72 -7.23
CA MET A 139 -11.42 2.89 -6.55
C MET A 139 -11.53 3.78 -5.31
N LEU A 140 -12.28 4.88 -5.42
CA LEU A 140 -12.51 5.86 -4.35
C LEU A 140 -13.47 5.36 -3.25
N ALA A 141 -14.34 4.42 -3.58
CA ALA A 141 -15.23 3.79 -2.61
C ALA A 141 -14.48 2.88 -1.61
N THR A 142 -13.25 2.49 -1.95
CA THR A 142 -12.48 1.56 -1.12
C THR A 142 -11.88 2.23 0.11
N THR A 143 -11.43 1.42 1.07
CA THR A 143 -10.67 1.91 2.22
C THR A 143 -9.22 2.33 1.92
N ALA A 144 -8.78 2.26 0.65
CA ALA A 144 -7.47 2.72 0.24
C ALA A 144 -7.38 4.26 0.29
N SER A 145 -6.17 4.79 0.41
CA SER A 145 -5.96 6.23 0.34
C SER A 145 -6.20 6.75 -1.09
N ILE A 146 -6.64 8.00 -1.23
CA ILE A 146 -6.65 8.72 -2.52
C ILE A 146 -5.27 8.64 -3.21
N THR A 147 -4.18 8.56 -2.45
CA THR A 147 -2.82 8.43 -3.00
C THR A 147 -2.59 7.11 -3.76
N SER A 148 -3.40 6.08 -3.54
CA SER A 148 -3.35 4.83 -4.32
C SER A 148 -3.97 4.96 -5.71
N LEU A 149 -4.79 5.99 -5.92
CA LEU A 149 -5.35 6.36 -7.21
C LEU A 149 -4.53 7.47 -7.86
N VAL A 150 -4.16 8.50 -7.11
CA VAL A 150 -3.32 9.62 -7.56
C VAL A 150 -2.07 9.67 -6.70
N PRO A 151 -0.97 8.96 -7.05
CA PRO A 151 0.23 9.05 -6.24
C PRO A 151 0.80 10.47 -6.33
N PRO A 152 1.22 11.06 -5.20
CA PRO A 152 1.71 12.43 -5.16
C PRO A 152 2.86 12.71 -6.15
N ALA A 153 3.71 11.73 -6.43
CA ALA A 153 4.79 11.79 -7.43
C ALA A 153 4.32 12.21 -8.83
N TYR A 154 3.05 11.95 -9.17
CA TYR A 154 2.51 12.15 -10.50
C TYR A 154 1.44 13.23 -10.57
N CYS A 155 1.10 13.88 -9.45
CA CYS A 155 0.12 14.96 -9.38
C CYS A 155 0.39 16.06 -10.42
N TYR A 156 1.64 16.49 -10.56
CA TYR A 156 2.03 17.53 -11.52
C TYR A 156 1.77 17.11 -12.98
N LYS A 157 1.83 15.81 -13.30
CA LYS A 157 1.60 15.31 -14.67
C LYS A 157 0.14 15.38 -15.03
N ILE A 158 -0.72 14.94 -14.12
CA ILE A 158 -2.17 15.06 -14.29
C ILE A 158 -2.56 16.54 -14.36
N GLN A 159 -1.96 17.39 -13.51
CA GLN A 159 -2.18 18.84 -13.56
C GLN A 159 -1.87 19.46 -14.93
N LEU A 160 -0.83 18.99 -15.63
CA LEU A 160 -0.52 19.44 -16.99
C LEU A 160 -1.64 19.11 -17.98
N LEU A 161 -2.26 17.93 -17.86
CA LEU A 161 -3.42 17.55 -18.67
C LEU A 161 -4.61 18.48 -18.42
N LEU A 162 -4.86 18.85 -17.16
CA LEU A 162 -5.99 19.72 -16.80
C LEU A 162 -5.83 21.16 -17.29
N ASN A 163 -4.60 21.69 -17.26
CA ASN A 163 -4.30 23.08 -17.59
C ASN A 163 -4.13 23.35 -19.10
N SER A 164 -3.95 22.31 -19.91
CA SER A 164 -3.65 22.47 -21.33
C SER A 164 -4.22 21.31 -22.15
N PRO A 165 -5.54 21.29 -22.42
CA PRO A 165 -6.13 20.28 -23.30
C PRO A 165 -5.60 20.36 -24.75
N ASN A 166 -5.02 21.50 -25.16
CA ASN A 166 -4.36 21.72 -26.46
C ASN A 166 -2.83 21.43 -26.43
N ILE A 167 -2.36 20.52 -25.60
CA ILE A 167 -0.98 20.05 -25.71
C ILE A 167 -0.82 19.40 -27.09
N GLU A 168 0.29 19.69 -27.80
CA GLU A 168 0.64 18.99 -29.04
C GLU A 168 0.40 17.48 -28.88
N ASN A 169 -0.30 16.86 -29.84
CA ASN A 169 -0.81 15.48 -29.72
C ASN A 169 0.22 14.50 -29.15
N ASP A 170 1.49 14.60 -29.54
CA ASP A 170 2.56 13.72 -29.07
C ASP A 170 2.84 13.86 -27.56
N ARG A 171 2.89 15.10 -27.04
CA ARG A 171 3.13 15.34 -25.62
C ARG A 171 1.90 14.97 -24.78
N PHE A 172 0.69 15.19 -25.29
CA PHE A 172 -0.54 14.75 -24.63
C PHE A 172 -0.56 13.23 -24.50
N ASN A 173 -0.33 12.52 -25.62
CA ASN A 173 -0.26 11.07 -25.67
C ASN A 173 0.81 10.51 -24.73
N SER A 174 1.97 11.17 -24.63
CA SER A 174 3.01 10.78 -23.69
C SER A 174 2.55 10.87 -22.23
N ILE A 175 1.89 11.97 -21.84
CA ILE A 175 1.44 12.17 -20.46
C ILE A 175 0.28 11.22 -20.13
N VAL A 176 -0.64 10.98 -21.07
CA VAL A 176 -1.73 10.00 -20.92
C VAL A 176 -1.18 8.59 -20.76
N ASN A 177 -0.26 8.16 -21.62
CA ASN A 177 0.36 6.84 -21.52
C ASN A 177 1.11 6.66 -20.20
N GLU A 178 1.80 7.70 -19.76
CA GLU A 178 2.44 7.67 -18.44
C GLU A 178 1.41 7.62 -17.31
N THR A 179 0.31 8.39 -17.40
CA THR A 179 -0.80 8.34 -16.44
C THR A 179 -1.41 6.96 -16.36
N ARG A 180 -1.60 6.30 -17.51
CA ARG A 180 -2.11 4.94 -17.57
C ARG A 180 -1.22 3.92 -16.87
N SER A 181 0.09 4.17 -16.76
CA SER A 181 1.02 3.25 -16.09
C SER A 181 0.87 3.22 -14.56
N PHE A 182 0.30 4.27 -13.94
CA PHE A 182 0.13 4.36 -12.48
C PHE A 182 -1.33 4.57 -12.04
N ALA A 183 -2.20 5.11 -12.91
CA ALA A 183 -3.60 5.42 -12.65
C ALA A 183 -4.46 5.23 -13.93
N PRO A 184 -4.61 3.98 -14.42
CA PRO A 184 -5.34 3.69 -15.64
C PRO A 184 -6.78 4.20 -15.61
N GLU A 185 -7.47 4.13 -14.47
CA GLU A 185 -8.85 4.59 -14.33
C GLU A 185 -8.98 6.10 -14.57
N LEU A 186 -8.00 6.90 -14.15
CA LEU A 186 -7.99 8.34 -14.39
C LEU A 186 -7.62 8.67 -15.83
N SER A 187 -6.65 7.94 -16.39
CA SER A 187 -6.31 8.07 -17.81
C SER A 187 -7.54 7.81 -18.69
N ASP A 188 -8.29 6.76 -18.38
CA ASP A 188 -9.46 6.37 -19.16
C ASP A 188 -10.59 7.40 -18.99
N LEU A 189 -10.82 7.90 -17.77
CA LEU A 189 -11.80 8.97 -17.54
C LEU A 189 -11.46 10.22 -18.36
N ILE A 190 -10.20 10.68 -18.32
CA ILE A 190 -9.78 11.86 -19.09
C ILE A 190 -10.00 11.65 -20.58
N CYS A 191 -9.58 10.50 -21.13
CA CYS A 191 -9.71 10.19 -22.55
C CYS A 191 -11.19 10.12 -22.98
N GLU A 192 -12.03 9.36 -22.27
CA GLU A 192 -13.43 9.19 -22.63
C GLU A 192 -14.24 10.48 -22.46
N SER A 193 -13.92 11.30 -21.46
CA SER A 193 -14.49 12.63 -21.31
C SER A 193 -14.10 13.56 -22.45
N LEU A 194 -12.85 13.53 -22.93
CA LEU A 194 -12.46 14.33 -24.10
C LEU A 194 -13.18 13.87 -25.38
N ILE A 195 -13.21 12.56 -25.63
CA ILE A 195 -13.88 11.98 -26.81
C ILE A 195 -15.37 12.34 -26.83
N SER A 196 -16.03 12.20 -25.68
CA SER A 196 -17.48 12.44 -25.57
C SER A 196 -17.87 13.92 -25.66
N ASN A 197 -16.91 14.84 -25.49
CA ASN A 197 -17.19 16.28 -25.34
C ASN A 197 -16.38 17.13 -26.35
N ASN A 198 -16.19 16.63 -27.57
CA ASN A 198 -15.52 17.35 -28.67
C ASN A 198 -14.11 17.85 -28.31
N GLU A 199 -13.29 16.99 -27.69
CA GLU A 199 -11.92 17.29 -27.27
C GLU A 199 -11.81 18.38 -26.19
N ILE A 200 -12.92 18.69 -25.51
CA ILE A 200 -12.96 19.63 -24.39
C ILE A 200 -13.22 18.85 -23.11
N LEU A 201 -12.29 18.92 -22.15
CA LEU A 201 -12.50 18.31 -20.84
C LEU A 201 -13.55 19.15 -20.06
N PRO A 202 -14.70 18.56 -19.70
CA PRO A 202 -15.76 19.26 -18.98
C PRO A 202 -15.26 19.84 -17.65
N ASP A 203 -15.74 21.02 -17.29
CA ASP A 203 -15.24 21.74 -16.11
C ASP A 203 -15.51 20.96 -14.81
N ASP A 204 -16.62 20.23 -14.72
CA ASP A 204 -16.92 19.38 -13.57
C ASP A 204 -15.92 18.24 -13.39
N ILE A 205 -15.53 17.53 -14.46
CA ILE A 205 -14.46 16.53 -14.43
C ILE A 205 -13.13 17.19 -14.07
N ARG A 206 -12.84 18.37 -14.61
CA ARG A 206 -11.61 19.11 -14.29
C ARG A 206 -11.54 19.44 -12.80
N LEU A 207 -12.63 19.93 -12.21
CA LEU A 207 -12.72 20.24 -10.77
C LEU A 207 -12.58 18.98 -9.92
N PHE A 208 -13.22 17.89 -10.31
CA PHE A 208 -13.08 16.60 -9.65
C PHE A 208 -11.64 16.09 -9.64
N LEU A 209 -10.96 16.12 -10.79
CA LEU A 209 -9.56 15.70 -10.90
C LEU A 209 -8.63 16.64 -10.13
N GLN A 210 -8.91 17.95 -10.15
CA GLN A 210 -8.16 18.93 -9.37
C GLN A 210 -8.29 18.68 -7.87
N TYR A 211 -9.50 18.34 -7.39
CA TYR A 211 -9.73 17.95 -6.00
C TYR A 211 -8.85 16.76 -5.61
N LEU A 212 -8.85 15.68 -6.41
CA LEU A 212 -8.03 14.49 -6.11
C LEU A 212 -6.52 14.81 -6.06
N ILE A 213 -6.04 15.69 -6.94
CA ILE A 213 -4.66 16.17 -6.93
C ILE A 213 -4.36 16.94 -5.64
N ASN A 214 -5.22 17.90 -5.29
CA ASN A 214 -5.04 18.74 -4.11
C ASN A 214 -5.03 17.90 -2.83
N GLU A 215 -5.96 16.95 -2.70
CA GLU A 215 -6.00 16.03 -1.57
C GLU A 215 -4.78 15.12 -1.52
N SER A 216 -4.33 14.58 -2.65
CA SER A 216 -3.12 13.77 -2.67
C SER A 216 -1.87 14.57 -2.22
N MET A 217 -1.77 15.82 -2.67
CA MET A 217 -0.67 16.71 -2.31
C MET A 217 -0.75 17.22 -0.86
N SER A 218 -1.96 17.43 -0.31
CA SER A 218 -2.15 17.92 1.07
C SER A 218 -1.66 16.91 2.11
N LEU A 219 -1.63 15.62 1.76
CA LEU A 219 -1.13 14.53 2.59
C LEU A 219 0.40 14.41 2.63
N GLN A 220 1.11 15.19 1.81
CA GLN A 220 2.56 15.22 1.82
C GLN A 220 3.09 16.04 3.00
N VAL A 221 3.86 15.39 3.85
CA VAL A 221 4.66 16.06 4.87
C VAL A 221 6.09 16.14 4.35
N THR A 222 6.79 17.25 4.62
CA THR A 222 8.22 17.32 4.29
C THR A 222 9.00 16.52 5.33
N GLU A 223 9.74 15.50 4.90
CA GLU A 223 10.65 14.77 5.77
C GLU A 223 12.04 15.43 5.78
N PRO A 224 12.72 15.44 6.94
CA PRO A 224 14.13 15.81 7.00
C PRO A 224 14.98 14.72 6.34
N GLU A 225 16.13 15.14 5.80
CA GLU A 225 17.14 14.23 5.24
C GLU A 225 17.57 13.17 6.28
N PRO A 226 17.86 11.92 5.84
CA PRO A 226 18.41 10.92 6.73
C PRO A 226 19.73 11.39 7.33
N PRO A 227 20.01 11.10 8.62
CA PRO A 227 21.32 11.34 9.17
C PRO A 227 22.34 10.37 8.56
N VAL A 228 23.61 10.79 8.53
CA VAL A 228 24.71 9.95 8.04
C VAL A 228 24.86 8.71 8.93
N PRO A 229 24.91 7.49 8.37
CA PRO A 229 25.07 6.26 9.14
C PRO A 229 26.35 6.27 10.00
N GLN A 230 26.22 5.86 11.26
CA GLN A 230 27.35 5.77 12.19
C GLN A 230 27.99 4.38 12.15
N LEU A 231 29.24 4.30 11.68
CA LEU A 231 30.04 3.08 11.64
C LEU A 231 30.16 2.43 13.03
N GLY A 232 30.09 1.09 13.08
CA GLY A 232 30.27 0.29 14.30
C GLY A 232 28.99 -0.05 15.06
N THR A 233 27.81 0.38 14.58
CA THR A 233 26.51 0.07 15.20
C THR A 233 25.85 -1.21 14.63
N TYR A 234 26.47 -1.83 13.62
CA TYR A 234 26.00 -3.08 13.02
C TYR A 234 26.29 -4.28 13.94
N ASN A 235 25.23 -4.95 14.42
CA ASN A 235 25.37 -6.13 15.26
C ASN A 235 24.20 -7.12 15.03
N PRO A 236 24.26 -7.93 13.96
CA PRO A 236 23.15 -8.79 13.57
C PRO A 236 22.85 -9.90 14.58
N GLU A 237 23.87 -10.36 15.31
CA GLU A 237 23.71 -11.36 16.38
C GLU A 237 22.93 -10.79 17.56
N LYS A 238 23.25 -9.56 17.98
CA LYS A 238 22.55 -8.88 19.07
C LYS A 238 21.09 -8.59 18.70
N PHE A 239 20.86 -8.07 17.49
CA PHE A 239 19.54 -7.56 17.11
C PHE A 239 18.66 -8.60 16.39
N GLY A 240 19.18 -9.79 16.06
CA GLY A 240 18.43 -10.80 15.31
C GLY A 240 18.01 -10.34 13.91
N ARG A 241 18.76 -9.40 13.31
CA ARG A 241 18.45 -8.80 12.00
C ARG A 241 19.70 -8.37 11.26
N ALA A 242 19.65 -8.48 9.94
CA ALA A 242 20.73 -8.08 9.05
C ALA A 242 20.11 -7.59 7.75
N TYR A 243 20.20 -6.29 7.46
CA TYR A 243 19.78 -5.71 6.17
C TYR A 243 20.95 -5.06 5.49
N TYR A 244 20.99 -5.16 4.17
CA TYR A 244 22.10 -4.71 3.33
C TYR A 244 21.54 -3.87 2.19
N PHE A 245 20.77 -2.86 2.57
CA PHE A 245 20.32 -1.77 1.70
C PHE A 245 21.36 -0.66 1.53
N ASN A 246 22.55 -0.86 2.10
CA ASN A 246 23.75 -0.06 1.90
C ASN A 246 24.98 -0.95 2.15
N GLU A 247 26.16 -0.50 1.71
CA GLU A 247 27.43 -1.24 1.82
C GLU A 247 27.75 -1.71 3.23
N SER A 248 27.29 -0.96 4.24
CA SER A 248 27.64 -1.18 5.64
C SER A 248 26.58 -1.96 6.44
N GLY A 249 25.41 -2.20 5.86
CA GLY A 249 24.23 -2.74 6.57
C GLY A 249 23.75 -1.87 7.75
N LEU A 250 24.18 -0.61 7.82
CA LEU A 250 23.92 0.26 8.96
C LEU A 250 22.50 0.84 8.91
N LYS A 251 21.97 1.07 10.10
CA LYS A 251 20.72 1.78 10.31
C LYS A 251 20.93 3.27 9.97
N LEU A 252 20.12 3.79 9.06
CA LEU A 252 20.11 5.18 8.61
C LEU A 252 19.20 6.05 9.48
N ARG A 253 18.03 5.56 9.90
CA ARG A 253 17.06 6.35 10.68
C ARG A 253 16.65 5.66 11.96
N SER A 254 16.44 6.44 13.01
CA SER A 254 15.75 5.97 14.21
C SER A 254 14.26 6.04 14.00
N VAL A 255 13.55 5.00 14.46
CA VAL A 255 12.09 4.95 14.41
C VAL A 255 11.54 6.06 15.32
N ARG A 256 10.66 6.90 14.77
CA ARG A 256 9.98 7.96 15.52
C ARG A 256 8.77 7.38 16.26
N LYS A 257 8.48 7.92 17.45
CA LYS A 257 7.23 7.65 18.16
C LYS A 257 6.17 8.65 17.74
N PHE A 258 4.96 8.15 17.54
CA PHE A 258 3.80 8.97 17.22
C PHE A 258 2.74 8.88 18.31
N SER A 259 1.89 9.91 18.43
CA SER A 259 0.81 9.97 19.42
C SER A 259 -0.14 8.77 19.31
N ILE A 260 -0.38 8.29 18.09
CA ILE A 260 -1.18 7.09 17.80
C ILE A 260 -0.60 5.80 18.42
N ASP A 261 0.71 5.72 18.69
CA ASP A 261 1.32 4.53 19.29
C ASP A 261 0.93 4.35 20.77
N ASN A 262 0.51 5.43 21.43
CA ASN A 262 0.05 5.40 22.82
C ASN A 262 -1.42 4.96 22.95
N ASP A 263 -2.17 4.92 21.86
CA ASP A 263 -3.58 4.59 21.89
C ASP A 263 -3.85 3.11 22.24
N SER A 264 -4.81 2.90 23.14
CA SER A 264 -5.18 1.57 23.65
C SER A 264 -5.85 0.66 22.61
N CYS A 265 -6.44 1.21 21.56
CA CYS A 265 -7.00 0.48 20.42
C CYS A 265 -5.86 -0.08 19.56
N VAL A 266 -4.87 0.75 19.25
CA VAL A 266 -3.67 0.35 18.48
C VAL A 266 -2.89 -0.75 19.19
N LYS A 267 -2.78 -0.68 20.53
CA LYS A 267 -2.15 -1.74 21.36
C LYS A 267 -2.86 -3.09 21.29
N ARG A 268 -4.15 -3.11 20.96
CA ARG A 268 -4.95 -4.35 20.82
C ARG A 268 -4.96 -4.91 19.40
N ASN A 269 -4.12 -4.38 18.49
CA ASN A 269 -4.21 -4.62 17.04
C ASN A 269 -5.62 -4.30 16.49
N ILE A 270 -6.34 -3.40 17.16
CA ILE A 270 -7.59 -2.82 16.66
C ILE A 270 -7.16 -1.49 16.07
N ASP A 271 -7.10 -1.41 14.75
CA ASP A 271 -6.70 -0.15 14.12
C ASP A 271 -7.65 0.95 14.54
N HIS A 272 -7.03 2.07 14.90
CA HIS A 272 -7.68 3.20 15.53
C HIS A 272 -8.85 3.74 14.69
N ASP A 273 -8.81 3.48 13.38
CA ASP A 273 -9.78 3.92 12.38
C ASP A 273 -10.21 2.78 11.41
N ASP A 274 -10.13 1.50 11.82
CA ASP A 274 -10.55 0.36 10.98
C ASP A 274 -12.08 0.44 10.73
N THR A 275 -12.44 1.23 9.73
CA THR A 275 -13.73 1.27 9.04
C THR A 275 -13.82 0.13 8.03
N THR A 276 -13.19 -1.02 8.32
CA THR A 276 -13.26 -2.17 7.41
C THR A 276 -14.71 -2.61 7.31
N LEU A 277 -15.33 -2.25 6.20
CA LEU A 277 -16.48 -2.94 5.65
C LEU A 277 -16.16 -4.43 5.67
N GLU A 278 -17.07 -5.26 6.20
CA GLU A 278 -16.85 -6.70 6.22
C GLU A 278 -16.51 -7.24 4.82
N PHE A 279 -17.02 -6.62 3.75
CA PHE A 279 -16.73 -7.05 2.39
C PHE A 279 -15.41 -6.54 1.77
N GLU A 280 -14.73 -5.56 2.39
CA GLU A 280 -13.42 -5.04 1.93
C GLU A 280 -12.26 -5.35 2.87
N LYS A 281 -12.55 -5.86 4.07
CA LYS A 281 -11.51 -6.42 4.90
C LYS A 281 -10.83 -7.52 4.09
N CYS A 282 -9.50 -7.48 4.05
CA CYS A 282 -8.71 -8.60 3.57
C CYS A 282 -9.17 -9.87 4.30
N GLN A 283 -9.98 -10.68 3.63
CA GLN A 283 -10.68 -11.82 4.21
C GLN A 283 -10.13 -13.09 3.63
N LYS A 284 -9.49 -13.89 4.47
CA LYS A 284 -9.02 -15.21 4.09
C LYS A 284 -10.22 -16.10 3.75
N LEU A 285 -10.23 -16.64 2.53
CA LEU A 285 -11.32 -17.48 2.02
C LEU A 285 -11.36 -18.88 2.65
N TYR A 286 -10.27 -19.30 3.29
CA TYR A 286 -10.13 -20.61 3.91
C TYR A 286 -9.81 -20.49 5.41
N SER A 287 -10.23 -21.48 6.20
CA SER A 287 -10.00 -21.52 7.64
C SER A 287 -8.50 -21.45 7.97
N LYS A 288 -8.17 -20.85 9.12
CA LYS A 288 -6.81 -20.88 9.65
C LYS A 288 -6.41 -22.34 9.86
N VAL A 289 -5.48 -22.84 9.06
CA VAL A 289 -4.68 -23.99 9.50
C VAL A 289 -4.01 -23.53 10.79
N GLU A 290 -4.26 -24.24 11.90
CA GLU A 290 -3.68 -23.96 13.22
C GLU A 290 -2.16 -24.11 13.16
N THR A 291 -1.49 -23.05 12.72
CA THR A 291 -0.03 -22.97 12.58
C THR A 291 0.57 -22.10 13.68
N SER A 292 -0.23 -21.61 14.63
CA SER A 292 0.22 -20.84 15.78
C SER A 292 0.45 -21.76 16.99
N ALA A 293 1.42 -22.66 16.86
CA ALA A 293 1.95 -23.37 18.02
C ALA A 293 2.74 -22.37 18.89
N ARG A 294 2.54 -22.42 20.21
CA ARG A 294 3.32 -21.62 21.18
C ARG A 294 4.82 -21.92 21.01
N GLY A 295 5.65 -20.89 20.86
CA GLY A 295 7.11 -21.02 20.73
C GLY A 295 7.66 -21.04 19.31
N THR A 296 6.94 -20.45 18.34
CA THR A 296 7.43 -20.21 16.98
C THR A 296 7.81 -18.75 16.81
N SER A 297 8.90 -18.47 16.09
CA SER A 297 9.27 -17.12 15.65
C SER A 297 9.01 -16.99 14.15
N THR A 298 8.96 -15.77 13.65
CA THR A 298 8.86 -15.49 12.22
C THR A 298 10.19 -14.98 11.71
N LEU A 299 10.70 -15.59 10.65
CA LEU A 299 11.79 -15.08 9.83
C LEU A 299 11.18 -14.25 8.70
N PHE A 300 11.40 -12.95 8.74
CA PHE A 300 10.99 -12.03 7.70
C PHE A 300 12.17 -11.74 6.78
N LEU A 301 11.93 -11.67 5.47
CA LEU A 301 12.96 -11.52 4.46
C LEU A 301 12.58 -10.45 3.43
N TRP A 302 13.59 -9.78 2.89
CA TRP A 302 13.45 -8.86 1.76
C TRP A 302 14.12 -9.43 0.52
N PHE A 303 13.38 -9.49 -0.58
CA PHE A 303 13.89 -9.92 -1.87
C PHE A 303 13.71 -8.83 -2.93
N CYS A 304 14.66 -8.73 -3.85
CA CYS A 304 14.48 -8.03 -5.11
C CYS A 304 13.38 -8.76 -5.91
N ALA A 305 12.28 -8.07 -6.21
CA ALA A 305 11.19 -8.70 -6.96
C ALA A 305 11.57 -8.96 -8.44
N ASP A 306 12.58 -8.24 -8.96
CA ASP A 306 13.04 -8.38 -10.36
C ASP A 306 14.14 -9.45 -10.52
N HIS A 307 15.04 -9.60 -9.53
CA HIS A 307 16.26 -10.43 -9.65
C HIS A 307 16.36 -11.56 -8.64
N GLY A 308 15.44 -11.60 -7.68
CA GLY A 308 15.40 -12.58 -6.60
C GLY A 308 16.53 -12.55 -5.58
N HIS A 309 17.34 -11.49 -5.60
CA HIS A 309 18.39 -11.27 -4.62
C HIS A 309 17.83 -10.94 -3.23
N CYS A 310 18.32 -11.60 -2.18
CA CYS A 310 17.91 -11.34 -0.80
C CYS A 310 18.72 -10.20 -0.17
N TYR A 311 18.05 -9.10 0.18
CA TYR A 311 18.67 -7.92 0.80
C TYR A 311 18.82 -8.03 2.32
N GLY A 312 18.23 -9.05 2.93
CA GLY A 312 18.36 -9.25 4.36
C GLY A 312 17.15 -9.86 5.02
N PHE A 313 17.23 -9.93 6.34
CA PHE A 313 16.25 -10.57 7.19
C PHE A 313 16.13 -9.91 8.55
N HIS A 314 15.02 -10.18 9.22
CA HIS A 314 14.91 -10.04 10.67
C HIS A 314 14.04 -11.12 11.27
N MET A 315 14.29 -11.42 12.54
CA MET A 315 13.42 -12.28 13.32
C MET A 315 12.42 -11.44 14.11
N THR A 316 11.16 -11.87 14.12
CA THR A 316 10.08 -11.23 14.86
C THR A 316 9.21 -12.28 15.58
N GLY A 317 8.55 -11.87 16.66
CA GLY A 317 7.64 -12.74 17.41
C GLY A 317 6.31 -12.96 16.69
N ALA A 318 5.86 -11.97 15.93
CA ALA A 318 4.68 -12.06 15.09
C ALA A 318 4.87 -11.15 13.88
N GLU A 319 4.50 -11.63 12.71
CA GLU A 319 4.49 -10.83 11.51
C GLU A 319 3.35 -9.80 11.55
N GLY A 320 3.64 -8.58 11.13
CA GLY A 320 2.63 -7.65 10.66
C GLY A 320 3.24 -6.47 9.93
N ARG A 321 2.42 -5.49 9.58
CA ARG A 321 2.81 -4.28 8.84
C ARG A 321 3.96 -3.46 9.43
N LYS A 322 4.24 -3.58 10.74
CA LYS A 322 5.33 -2.83 11.40
C LYS A 322 6.69 -3.30 10.88
N ASP A 323 6.82 -4.59 10.64
CA ASP A 323 8.06 -5.24 10.23
C ASP A 323 8.60 -4.67 8.89
N PRO A 324 7.81 -4.67 7.79
CA PRO A 324 8.24 -4.05 6.54
C PRO A 324 8.43 -2.54 6.67
N ALA A 325 7.49 -1.82 7.28
CA ALA A 325 7.60 -0.36 7.40
C ALA A 325 8.88 0.06 8.11
N LEU A 326 9.11 -0.45 9.32
CA LEU A 326 10.26 -0.01 10.11
C LEU A 326 11.59 -0.42 9.50
N SER A 327 11.65 -1.56 8.80
CA SER A 327 12.87 -1.99 8.10
C SER A 327 13.19 -1.11 6.89
N LEU A 328 12.19 -0.78 6.05
CA LEU A 328 12.39 0.15 4.94
C LEU A 328 12.83 1.53 5.44
N TYR A 329 12.08 2.12 6.39
CA TYR A 329 12.37 3.47 6.89
C TYR A 329 13.75 3.57 7.57
N SER A 330 14.11 2.55 8.35
CA SER A 330 15.33 2.58 9.15
C SER A 330 16.59 2.30 8.34
N TYR A 331 16.52 1.62 7.20
CA TYR A 331 17.71 1.10 6.50
C TYR A 331 17.85 1.53 5.04
N LEU A 332 16.78 1.98 4.37
CA LEU A 332 16.85 2.53 3.02
C LEU A 332 16.91 4.05 3.04
N GLU A 333 17.76 4.64 2.20
CA GLU A 333 17.86 6.09 2.08
C GLU A 333 16.61 6.68 1.43
N THR A 334 16.15 6.04 0.36
CA THR A 334 14.91 6.35 -0.38
C THR A 334 14.05 5.09 -0.36
N PRO A 335 12.72 5.19 -0.18
CA PRO A 335 11.86 4.01 -0.30
C PRO A 335 12.01 3.36 -1.69
N PRO A 336 11.73 2.06 -1.83
CA PRO A 336 11.57 1.46 -3.14
C PRO A 336 10.37 2.10 -3.86
N GLN A 337 10.30 1.91 -5.17
CA GLN A 337 9.16 2.35 -5.97
C GLN A 337 7.94 1.47 -5.69
N ASP A 338 8.13 0.15 -5.58
CA ASP A 338 7.05 -0.82 -5.42
C ASP A 338 7.40 -1.85 -4.32
N VAL A 339 6.43 -2.11 -3.43
CA VAL A 339 6.50 -3.15 -2.39
C VAL A 339 5.40 -4.18 -2.58
N PHE A 340 5.79 -5.45 -2.62
CA PHE A 340 4.90 -6.60 -2.68
C PHE A 340 4.81 -7.25 -1.31
N TYR A 341 3.60 -7.29 -0.75
CA TYR A 341 3.35 -7.85 0.56
C TYR A 341 1.90 -8.32 0.76
N ASP A 342 1.72 -9.45 1.44
CA ASP A 342 0.40 -10.00 1.75
C ASP A 342 -0.48 -9.05 2.58
N PHE A 343 0.10 -8.19 3.43
CA PHE A 343 -0.63 -7.18 4.17
C PHE A 343 -0.41 -5.76 3.63
N ALA A 344 -0.20 -5.61 2.31
CA ALA A 344 0.07 -4.33 1.65
C ALA A 344 -0.93 -3.22 2.01
N CYS A 345 -2.23 -3.53 2.11
CA CYS A 345 -3.25 -2.54 2.46
C CYS A 345 -3.04 -1.92 3.85
N ASN A 346 -2.74 -2.75 4.84
CA ASN A 346 -2.45 -2.30 6.20
C ASN A 346 -1.06 -1.66 6.28
N LEU A 347 -0.10 -2.12 5.47
CA LEU A 347 1.24 -1.55 5.37
C LEU A 347 1.19 -0.11 4.85
N GLN A 348 0.54 0.14 3.72
CA GLN A 348 0.40 1.49 3.18
C GLN A 348 -0.20 2.43 4.23
N GLU A 349 -1.27 2.02 4.89
CA GLU A 349 -1.91 2.85 5.91
C GLU A 349 -0.96 3.15 7.08
N TYR A 350 -0.22 2.14 7.55
CA TYR A 350 0.75 2.30 8.63
C TYR A 350 1.87 3.28 8.25
N CYS A 351 2.39 3.15 7.03
CA CYS A 351 3.41 4.01 6.45
C CYS A 351 2.92 5.46 6.35
N LEU A 352 1.76 5.70 5.75
CA LEU A 352 1.20 7.05 5.55
C LEU A 352 0.74 7.73 6.85
N ASN A 353 0.38 6.97 7.90
CA ASN A 353 0.02 7.52 9.20
C ASN A 353 1.23 8.05 10.01
N ARG A 354 2.45 7.68 9.62
CA ARG A 354 3.66 7.96 10.41
C ARG A 354 4.68 8.75 9.59
N GLU A 355 5.01 8.24 8.42
CA GLU A 355 6.16 8.67 7.64
C GLU A 355 5.70 9.02 6.22
N SER A 356 4.59 9.76 6.06
CA SER A 356 3.97 9.99 4.75
C SER A 356 4.91 10.66 3.76
N GLY A 357 5.79 11.55 4.22
CA GLY A 357 6.76 12.20 3.34
C GLY A 357 7.88 11.28 2.86
N TYR A 358 8.22 10.23 3.62
CA TYR A 358 9.16 9.20 3.18
C TYR A 358 8.47 8.29 2.16
N TYR A 359 7.24 7.84 2.43
CA TYR A 359 6.52 6.85 1.63
C TYR A 359 5.65 7.42 0.49
N LYS A 360 5.65 8.73 0.27
CA LYS A 360 4.77 9.42 -0.69
C LYS A 360 4.83 8.94 -2.14
N ASN A 361 5.94 8.31 -2.53
CA ASN A 361 6.19 7.85 -3.90
C ASN A 361 6.18 6.32 -4.02
N GLU A 362 5.87 5.59 -2.94
CA GLU A 362 5.88 4.13 -2.92
C GLU A 362 4.49 3.57 -3.24
N HIS A 363 4.45 2.54 -4.08
CA HIS A 363 3.26 1.74 -4.31
C HIS A 363 3.31 0.47 -3.48
N PHE A 364 2.16 0.08 -2.95
CA PHE A 364 2.01 -1.15 -2.19
C PHE A 364 1.08 -2.08 -2.96
N PHE A 365 1.57 -3.28 -3.23
CA PHE A 365 0.83 -4.31 -3.94
C PHE A 365 0.78 -5.58 -3.12
N HIS A 366 -0.31 -6.32 -3.27
CA HIS A 366 -0.36 -7.70 -2.81
C HIS A 366 0.48 -8.59 -3.72
N ASP A 367 0.95 -9.69 -3.15
CA ASP A 367 1.39 -10.81 -3.97
C ASP A 367 0.23 -11.33 -4.84
N ILE A 368 0.54 -11.88 -6.01
CA ILE A 368 -0.41 -12.46 -6.94
C ILE A 368 -1.24 -13.58 -6.30
N PHE A 369 -0.65 -14.36 -5.37
CA PHE A 369 -1.36 -15.41 -4.64
C PHE A 369 -2.38 -14.89 -3.63
N HIS A 370 -2.20 -13.66 -3.15
CA HIS A 370 -3.12 -13.01 -2.24
C HIS A 370 -4.52 -12.88 -2.86
N GLY A 371 -4.60 -12.48 -4.13
CA GLY A 371 -5.87 -12.30 -4.84
C GLY A 371 -6.69 -13.58 -4.99
N TYR A 372 -6.05 -14.75 -4.97
CA TYR A 372 -6.76 -16.04 -5.02
C TYR A 372 -7.32 -16.47 -3.67
N SER A 373 -6.71 -16.01 -2.57
CA SER A 373 -7.02 -16.48 -1.22
C SER A 373 -7.70 -15.41 -0.36
N HIS A 374 -7.73 -14.16 -0.83
CA HIS A 374 -8.30 -13.01 -0.13
C HIS A 374 -9.11 -12.10 -1.06
N LYS A 375 -10.15 -11.46 -0.49
CA LYS A 375 -10.85 -10.34 -1.14
C LYS A 375 -10.28 -9.03 -0.62
N CYS A 376 -9.76 -8.21 -1.52
CA CYS A 376 -9.15 -6.91 -1.20
C CYS A 376 -9.52 -5.85 -2.23
N SER A 377 -9.25 -4.58 -1.91
CA SER A 377 -9.34 -3.48 -2.88
C SER A 377 -8.42 -3.72 -4.08
N ARG A 378 -8.92 -3.40 -5.28
CA ARG A 378 -8.16 -3.46 -6.53
C ARG A 378 -6.98 -2.48 -6.56
N ALA A 379 -6.97 -1.49 -5.67
CA ALA A 379 -5.89 -0.53 -5.55
C ALA A 379 -4.53 -1.17 -5.23
N PHE A 380 -4.55 -2.33 -4.58
CA PHE A 380 -3.35 -3.07 -4.19
C PHE A 380 -3.05 -4.24 -5.14
N THR A 381 -3.76 -4.36 -6.28
CA THR A 381 -3.54 -5.45 -7.24
C THR A 381 -2.51 -4.99 -8.26
N ALA A 382 -1.31 -5.59 -8.29
CA ALA A 382 -0.25 -5.20 -9.22
C ALA A 382 -0.66 -5.33 -10.70
N SER A 383 -1.43 -6.37 -11.05
CA SER A 383 -1.93 -6.59 -12.41
C SER A 383 -2.94 -5.54 -12.90
N ARG A 384 -3.34 -4.60 -12.03
CA ARG A 384 -4.06 -3.38 -12.43
C ARG A 384 -3.16 -2.48 -13.30
N LEU A 385 -1.86 -2.49 -13.05
CA LEU A 385 -0.88 -1.63 -13.73
C LEU A 385 -0.09 -2.42 -14.77
N GLN A 386 0.37 -1.73 -15.82
CA GLN A 386 1.22 -2.32 -16.85
C GLN A 386 2.68 -2.41 -16.37
N GLY A 387 3.42 -3.41 -16.83
CA GLY A 387 4.86 -3.55 -16.55
C GLY A 387 5.20 -4.37 -15.30
N PHE A 388 4.21 -5.07 -14.73
CA PHE A 388 4.39 -6.00 -13.62
C PHE A 388 4.41 -7.47 -14.06
N GLU A 389 4.28 -7.75 -15.37
CA GLU A 389 4.21 -9.11 -15.92
C GLU A 389 5.52 -9.89 -15.71
N SER A 390 6.66 -9.20 -15.62
CA SER A 390 7.97 -9.79 -15.38
C SER A 390 8.39 -9.80 -13.91
N VAL A 391 7.56 -9.24 -13.02
CA VAL A 391 7.92 -9.09 -11.60
C VAL A 391 7.54 -10.37 -10.85
N ASN A 392 8.50 -10.97 -10.15
CA ASN A 392 8.25 -12.15 -9.33
C ASN A 392 7.74 -11.73 -7.95
N SER A 393 6.47 -11.34 -7.87
CA SER A 393 5.84 -10.99 -6.59
C SER A 393 5.74 -12.18 -5.62
N GLU A 394 5.78 -13.42 -6.14
CA GLU A 394 5.61 -14.66 -5.36
C GLU A 394 6.93 -15.24 -4.84
N ILE A 395 8.05 -14.54 -5.02
CA ILE A 395 9.37 -15.07 -4.68
C ILE A 395 9.48 -15.52 -3.21
N CYS A 396 8.83 -14.79 -2.31
CA CYS A 396 8.81 -15.17 -0.91
C CYS A 396 8.11 -16.51 -0.70
N GLU A 397 7.03 -16.80 -1.44
CA GLU A 397 6.32 -18.06 -1.35
C GLU A 397 7.08 -19.22 -2.00
N GLN A 398 7.76 -18.95 -3.11
CA GLN A 398 8.70 -19.90 -3.71
C GLN A 398 9.78 -20.29 -2.68
N PHE A 399 10.35 -19.32 -1.99
CA PHE A 399 11.35 -19.56 -0.93
C PHE A 399 10.74 -20.27 0.29
N ASN A 400 9.51 -19.94 0.67
CA ASN A 400 8.78 -20.61 1.75
C ASN A 400 8.52 -22.09 1.45
N SER A 401 8.27 -22.44 0.18
CA SER A 401 8.01 -23.81 -0.25
C SER A 401 9.21 -24.72 0.00
N ILE A 402 10.42 -24.22 -0.29
CA ILE A 402 11.71 -24.89 -0.05
C ILE A 402 11.92 -25.13 1.45
N LYS A 403 11.53 -24.16 2.29
CA LYS A 403 11.69 -24.22 3.75
C LYS A 403 10.80 -25.21 4.47
N ARG A 404 9.72 -25.75 3.86
CA ARG A 404 8.85 -26.72 4.57
C ARG A 404 9.66 -27.92 5.08
N SER A 405 10.67 -28.35 4.33
CA SER A 405 11.62 -29.40 4.71
C SER A 405 12.57 -28.99 5.85
N ALA A 406 12.85 -27.69 5.99
CA ALA A 406 13.78 -27.14 6.97
C ALA A 406 13.16 -26.88 8.35
N ARG A 407 11.83 -26.97 8.48
CA ARG A 407 11.12 -26.78 9.76
C ARG A 407 11.47 -27.82 10.83
N GLN A 408 12.04 -28.96 10.43
CA GLN A 408 12.49 -30.01 11.34
C GLN A 408 13.97 -29.89 11.74
N MET A 409 14.68 -28.88 11.22
CA MET A 409 16.10 -28.69 11.49
C MET A 409 16.32 -27.87 12.77
N SER A 410 17.40 -28.16 13.50
CA SER A 410 17.88 -27.28 14.57
C SER A 410 18.32 -25.92 13.99
N GLN A 411 18.36 -24.86 14.81
CA GLN A 411 18.74 -23.51 14.37
C GLN A 411 20.04 -23.45 13.55
N SER A 412 21.12 -24.11 13.98
CA SER A 412 22.40 -24.11 13.27
C SER A 412 22.28 -24.71 11.87
N HIS A 413 21.63 -25.86 11.76
CA HIS A 413 21.31 -26.51 10.50
C HIS A 413 20.35 -25.68 9.64
N TYR A 414 19.39 -24.98 10.25
CA TYR A 414 18.48 -24.09 9.54
C TYR A 414 19.22 -22.88 8.96
N CYS A 415 20.10 -22.22 9.73
CA CYS A 415 20.94 -21.12 9.25
C CYS A 415 21.92 -21.58 8.16
N PHE A 416 22.52 -22.77 8.30
CA PHE A 416 23.36 -23.37 7.26
C PHE A 416 22.55 -23.73 6.00
N TYR A 417 21.31 -24.21 6.17
CA TYR A 417 20.40 -24.49 5.08
C TYR A 417 20.02 -23.20 4.34
N LEU A 418 19.63 -22.15 5.05
CA LEU A 418 19.35 -20.84 4.46
C LEU A 418 20.55 -20.26 3.71
N GLN A 419 21.76 -20.43 4.24
CA GLN A 419 22.99 -20.02 3.55
C GLN A 419 23.11 -20.62 2.15
N PHE A 420 22.76 -21.90 1.98
CA PHE A 420 22.86 -22.57 0.69
C PHE A 420 21.86 -22.00 -0.33
N PHE A 421 20.65 -21.64 0.10
CA PHE A 421 19.60 -21.14 -0.79
C PHE A 421 19.61 -19.63 -1.01
N LEU A 422 20.24 -18.85 -0.12
CA LEU A 422 20.36 -17.40 -0.27
C LEU A 422 21.62 -16.95 -1.03
N ASN A 423 22.56 -17.87 -1.31
CA ASN A 423 23.82 -17.59 -2.02
C ASN A 423 23.83 -18.06 -3.49
N ASN A 424 22.75 -18.68 -3.97
CA ASN A 424 22.56 -19.02 -5.39
C ASN A 424 21.45 -18.14 -5.95
#